data_AF-A0A8D8GU88-F1
#
_entry.id   AF-A0A8D8GU88-F1
#
_cell.length_a   1.000
_cell.length_b   1.000
_cell.length_c   1.000
_cell.angle_alpha   90.00
_cell.angle_beta   90.00
_cell.angle_gamma   90.00
#
_symmetry.space_group_name_H-M   'P 1'
#
loop_
_entity.id
_entity.type
_entity.pdbx_description
1 polymer ?
#
loop_
_entity_poly.entity_id
_entity_poly.type
_entity_poly.pdbx_seq_one_letter_code
_entity_poly.pdbx_strand_id
1 'polypeptide(L)'
;QAFPGGFPTDFSLLVVLKATPNLVRVPLFSVYSSDSEEVLMLMVGMEVALYYQDTDGEPEEESLISFGVGIDDQRWHRLGISVKGDSVTLVLDCNTQIT
;
A
#
# COMPACT_ATOMS: atom_id res chain seq x y z
N GLN A 1 14.09 0.84 -16.20
CA GLN A 1 14.18 0.75 -14.74
C GLN A 1 13.72 2.07 -14.14
N ALA A 2 12.77 2.06 -13.20
CA ALA A 2 12.22 3.29 -12.59
C ALA A 2 13.06 3.79 -11.40
N PHE A 3 13.71 2.87 -10.68
CA PHE A 3 14.51 3.15 -9.48
C PHE A 3 15.95 2.66 -9.66
N PRO A 4 16.81 3.42 -10.37
CA PRO A 4 18.19 3.00 -10.65
C PRO A 4 19.09 2.94 -9.41
N GLY A 5 18.73 3.65 -8.32
CA GLY A 5 19.44 3.62 -7.04
C GLY A 5 18.85 2.65 -6.01
N GLY A 6 17.96 1.75 -6.43
CA GLY A 6 17.16 0.91 -5.52
C GLY A 6 15.83 1.56 -5.15
N PHE A 7 14.89 0.72 -4.68
CA PHE A 7 13.60 1.20 -4.17
C PHE A 7 13.82 1.91 -2.82
N PRO A 8 13.18 3.06 -2.55
CA PRO A 8 13.40 3.80 -1.31
C PRO A 8 12.89 3.05 -0.08
N THR A 9 13.54 3.27 1.07
CA THR A 9 13.10 2.78 2.39
C THR A 9 11.96 3.63 2.95
N ASP A 10 12.12 4.96 2.92
CA ASP A 10 11.08 5.92 3.28
C ASP A 10 10.40 6.49 2.04
N PHE A 11 9.08 6.39 1.94
CA PHE A 11 8.32 6.93 0.82
C PHE A 11 6.87 7.23 1.17
N SER A 12 6.16 7.87 0.25
CA SER A 12 4.72 8.05 0.37
C SER A 12 4.01 7.78 -0.95
N LEU A 13 2.83 7.17 -0.85
CA LEU A 13 1.91 6.92 -1.94
C LEU A 13 0.72 7.86 -1.82
N LEU A 14 0.29 8.44 -2.94
CA LEU A 14 -0.95 9.20 -3.01
C LEU A 14 -1.83 8.65 -4.13
N VAL A 15 -3.02 8.19 -3.77
CA VAL A 15 -3.96 7.56 -4.69
C VAL A 15 -5.33 8.17 -4.52
N VAL A 16 -6.02 8.44 -5.63
CA VAL A 16 -7.44 8.81 -5.64
C VAL A 16 -8.17 7.82 -6.53
N LEU A 17 -9.12 7.07 -5.96
CA LEU A 17 -9.82 6.01 -6.66
C LEU A 17 -11.28 5.88 -6.20
N LYS A 18 -12.11 5.23 -7.02
CA LYS A 18 -13.46 4.79 -6.67
C LYS A 18 -13.54 3.29 -6.91
N ALA A 19 -13.54 2.50 -5.85
CA ALA A 19 -13.59 1.05 -5.96
C ALA A 19 -15.01 0.55 -6.27
N THR A 20 -15.10 -0.60 -6.94
CA THR A 20 -16.39 -1.28 -7.14
C THR A 20 -16.83 -1.99 -5.86
N PRO A 21 -18.13 -2.10 -5.57
CA PRO A 21 -18.61 -2.79 -4.37
C PRO A 21 -18.28 -4.28 -4.32
N ASN A 22 -18.15 -4.81 -3.09
CA ASN A 22 -17.91 -6.22 -2.77
C ASN A 22 -16.55 -6.76 -3.26
N LEU A 23 -15.57 -5.88 -3.44
CA LEU A 23 -14.18 -6.30 -3.62
C LEU A 23 -13.64 -6.68 -2.27
N VAL A 24 -13.35 -7.96 -2.01
CA VAL A 24 -12.80 -8.38 -0.71
C VAL A 24 -11.46 -7.69 -0.45
N ARG A 25 -10.47 -7.99 -1.29
CA ARG A 25 -9.15 -7.37 -1.31
C ARG A 25 -8.54 -7.64 -2.69
N VAL A 26 -8.25 -6.58 -3.47
CA VAL A 26 -7.69 -6.71 -4.82
C VAL A 26 -6.46 -5.82 -5.00
N PRO A 27 -5.42 -6.26 -5.73
CA PRO A 27 -4.27 -5.42 -6.03
C PRO A 27 -4.69 -4.21 -6.87
N LEU A 28 -4.30 -3.02 -6.42
CA LEU A 28 -4.39 -1.80 -7.21
C LEU A 28 -3.17 -1.67 -8.13
N PHE A 29 -1.98 -1.86 -7.57
CA PHE A 29 -0.72 -1.97 -8.31
C PHE A 29 0.31 -2.76 -7.50
N SER A 30 1.31 -3.31 -8.20
CA SER A 30 2.48 -3.94 -7.61
C SER A 30 3.77 -3.46 -8.28
N VAL A 31 4.87 -3.54 -7.54
CA VAL A 31 6.23 -3.22 -7.99
C VAL A 31 7.09 -4.46 -7.76
N TYR A 32 7.82 -4.86 -8.79
CA TYR A 32 8.73 -6.01 -8.75
C TYR A 32 10.17 -5.57 -8.95
N SER A 33 11.09 -6.31 -8.33
CA SER A 33 12.54 -6.18 -8.53
C SER A 33 12.96 -6.70 -9.92
N SER A 34 14.24 -6.54 -10.27
CA SER A 34 14.82 -7.15 -11.49
C SER A 34 14.75 -8.67 -11.48
N ASP A 35 14.77 -9.27 -10.29
CA ASP A 35 14.77 -10.70 -10.06
C ASP A 35 13.34 -11.26 -9.93
N SER A 36 12.32 -10.43 -10.22
CA SER A 36 10.89 -10.76 -10.18
C SER A 36 10.32 -10.99 -8.77
N GLU A 37 11.01 -10.52 -7.75
CA GLU A 37 10.51 -10.50 -6.37
C GLU A 37 9.56 -9.32 -6.19
N GLU A 38 8.49 -9.53 -5.42
CA GLU A 38 7.53 -8.47 -5.13
C GLU A 38 8.12 -7.54 -4.06
N VAL A 39 8.21 -6.25 -4.35
CA VAL A 39 8.76 -5.24 -3.41
C VAL A 39 7.64 -4.49 -2.72
N LEU A 40 6.56 -4.20 -3.44
CA LEU A 40 5.44 -3.40 -2.96
C LEU A 40 4.15 -3.84 -3.64
N MET A 41 3.08 -3.99 -2.87
CA MET A 41 1.72 -4.14 -3.39
C MET A 41 0.73 -3.36 -2.54
N LEU A 42 -0.02 -2.45 -3.18
CA LEU A 42 -1.17 -1.79 -2.56
C LEU A 42 -2.45 -2.52 -2.96
N MET A 43 -3.21 -2.98 -1.97
CA MET A 43 -4.51 -3.60 -2.16
C MET A 43 -5.64 -2.75 -1.61
N VAL A 44 -6.80 -2.85 -2.26
CA VAL A 44 -8.01 -2.09 -1.94
C VAL A 44 -9.26 -2.97 -2.02
N GLY A 45 -10.35 -2.54 -1.39
CA GLY A 45 -11.61 -3.26 -1.34
C GLY A 45 -12.33 -3.00 -0.02
N MET A 46 -12.94 -4.03 0.55
CA MET A 46 -13.47 -4.05 1.92
C MET A 46 -12.36 -3.83 2.95
N GLU A 47 -11.11 -4.02 2.55
CA GLU A 47 -9.93 -3.72 3.34
C GLU A 47 -8.81 -3.14 2.48
N VAL A 48 -8.25 -2.00 2.91
CA VAL A 48 -7.00 -1.45 2.40
C VAL A 48 -5.85 -2.15 3.12
N ALA A 49 -4.90 -2.66 2.34
CA ALA A 49 -3.72 -3.33 2.87
C ALA A 49 -2.49 -3.02 2.02
N LEU A 50 -1.31 -3.06 2.65
CA LEU A 50 -0.02 -2.85 2.02
C LEU A 50 0.87 -4.06 2.27
N TYR A 51 1.45 -4.60 1.21
CA TYR A 51 2.64 -5.43 1.31
C TYR A 51 3.83 -4.56 0.92
N TYR A 52 4.89 -4.57 1.72
CA TYR A 52 6.13 -3.87 1.44
C TYR A 52 7.29 -4.66 2.05
N GLN A 53 8.33 -4.88 1.24
CA GLN A 53 9.60 -5.44 1.66
C GLN A 53 10.70 -4.45 1.27
N ASP A 54 11.55 -4.11 2.25
CA ASP A 54 12.69 -3.23 2.02
C ASP A 54 13.86 -3.96 1.37
N THR A 55 14.95 -3.23 1.12
CA THR A 55 16.15 -3.78 0.46
C THR A 55 16.93 -4.78 1.31
N ASP A 56 16.71 -4.79 2.62
CA ASP A 56 17.33 -5.72 3.55
C ASP A 56 16.48 -6.99 3.72
N GLY A 57 15.31 -7.04 3.07
CA GLY A 57 14.36 -8.16 3.13
C GLY A 57 13.36 -8.05 4.27
N GLU A 58 13.30 -6.90 4.94
CA GLU A 58 12.45 -6.65 6.10
C GLU A 58 11.22 -5.79 5.75
N PRO A 59 10.09 -5.99 6.43
CA PRO A 59 9.77 -7.13 7.29
C PRO A 59 9.73 -8.46 6.52
N GLU A 60 9.94 -9.60 7.21
CA GLU A 60 9.90 -10.95 6.62
C GLU A 60 8.70 -11.14 5.67
N GLU A 61 8.95 -11.91 4.59
CA GLU A 61 7.92 -12.36 3.63
C GLU A 61 6.69 -12.86 4.40
N GLU A 62 5.50 -12.32 4.09
CA GLU A 62 4.17 -12.57 4.69
C GLU A 62 3.58 -11.48 5.61
N SER A 63 4.32 -10.43 5.96
CA SER A 63 3.83 -9.33 6.82
C SER A 63 2.91 -8.35 6.08
N LEU A 64 1.71 -8.81 5.72
CA LEU A 64 0.68 -7.94 5.17
C LEU A 64 0.21 -6.94 6.22
N ILE A 65 0.37 -5.64 5.93
CA ILE A 65 -0.09 -4.55 6.79
C ILE A 65 -1.54 -4.26 6.43
N SER A 66 -2.47 -4.62 7.31
CA SER A 66 -3.88 -4.23 7.18
C SER A 66 -4.16 -2.93 7.94
N PHE A 67 -4.94 -2.04 7.34
CA PHE A 67 -5.45 -0.84 8.00
C PHE A 67 -6.88 -1.00 8.55
N GLY A 68 -7.53 -2.15 8.33
CA GLY A 68 -8.88 -2.42 8.85
C GLY A 68 -9.98 -1.49 8.35
N VAL A 69 -9.78 -0.83 7.20
CA VAL A 69 -10.76 0.08 6.59
C VAL A 69 -11.07 -0.32 5.15
N GLY A 70 -12.35 -0.26 4.78
CA GLY A 70 -12.81 -0.50 3.42
C GLY A 70 -13.10 0.80 2.66
N ILE A 71 -12.98 0.73 1.33
CA ILE A 71 -13.26 1.82 0.40
C ILE A 71 -14.11 1.39 -0.80
N ASP A 72 -14.77 0.23 -0.72
CA ASP A 72 -15.63 -0.34 -1.76
C ASP A 72 -17.08 0.17 -1.73
N ASP A 73 -17.32 1.33 -1.11
CA ASP A 73 -18.65 1.92 -0.92
C ASP A 73 -19.20 2.69 -2.15
N GLN A 74 -18.53 2.56 -3.30
CA GLN A 74 -18.84 3.24 -4.55
C GLN A 74 -18.64 4.78 -4.52
N ARG A 75 -17.90 5.34 -3.56
CA ARG A 75 -17.49 6.74 -3.51
C ARG A 75 -16.02 6.92 -3.87
N TRP A 76 -15.67 8.16 -4.22
CA TRP A 76 -14.28 8.54 -4.42
C TRP A 76 -13.59 8.67 -3.07
N HIS A 77 -12.43 8.02 -2.94
CA HIS A 77 -11.57 8.10 -1.77
C HIS A 77 -10.18 8.56 -2.15
N ARG A 78 -9.54 9.31 -1.24
CA ARG A 78 -8.13 9.67 -1.31
C ARG A 78 -7.37 8.90 -0.24
N LEU A 79 -6.42 8.08 -0.67
CA LEU A 79 -5.49 7.36 0.19
C LEU A 79 -4.13 8.08 0.15
N GLY A 80 -3.64 8.52 1.30
CA GLY A 80 -2.24 8.86 1.51
C GLY A 80 -1.60 7.78 2.37
N ILE A 81 -0.56 7.11 1.90
CA ILE A 81 0.16 6.10 2.68
C ILE A 81 1.59 6.58 2.85
N SER A 82 2.09 6.61 4.09
CA SER A 82 3.47 7.00 4.39
C SER A 82 4.18 5.84 5.07
N VAL A 83 5.27 5.38 4.47
CA VAL A 83 6.20 4.42 5.07
C VAL A 83 7.39 5.22 5.59
N LYS A 84 7.69 5.08 6.88
CA LYS A 84 8.80 5.79 7.50
C LYS A 84 9.39 4.97 8.65
N GLY A 85 10.66 4.58 8.50
CA GLY A 85 11.30 3.69 9.47
C GLY A 85 10.52 2.38 9.63
N ASP A 86 10.11 2.07 10.86
CA ASP A 86 9.34 0.88 11.23
C ASP A 86 7.81 1.10 11.21
N SER A 87 7.36 2.27 10.74
CA SER A 87 5.97 2.71 10.84
C SER A 87 5.34 2.90 9.46
N VAL A 88 4.09 2.44 9.32
CA VAL A 88 3.29 2.66 8.11
C VAL A 88 1.97 3.31 8.47
N THR A 89 1.73 4.50 7.92
CA THR A 89 0.55 5.30 8.22
C THR A 89 -0.35 5.43 7.00
N LEU A 90 -1.64 5.08 7.13
CA LEU A 90 -2.70 5.45 6.18
C LEU A 90 -3.41 6.74 6.64
N VAL A 91 -3.59 7.67 5.71
CA VAL A 91 -4.44 8.84 5.80
C VAL A 91 -5.57 8.71 4.78
N LEU A 92 -6.78 8.42 5.26
CA LEU A 92 -7.98 8.27 4.46
C LEU A 92 -8.78 9.58 4.43
N ASP A 93 -9.08 10.06 3.23
CA ASP A 93 -9.89 11.26 2.94
C ASP A 93 -9.45 12.51 3.70
N CYS A 94 -8.15 12.60 4.00
CA CYS A 94 -7.49 13.67 4.76
C CYS A 94 -7.88 13.79 6.25
N ASN A 95 -8.76 12.92 6.75
CA ASN A 95 -9.37 13.08 8.07
C ASN A 95 -9.10 11.92 9.02
N THR A 96 -8.98 10.70 8.49
CA THR A 96 -8.77 9.49 9.28
C THR A 96 -7.32 9.04 9.15
N GLN A 97 -6.62 8.89 10.26
CA GLN A 97 -5.22 8.43 10.31
C GLN A 97 -5.14 7.10 11.07
N ILE A 98 -4.45 6.12 10.48
CA ILE A 98 -4.24 4.78 11.04
C ILE A 98 -2.74 4.48 10.89
N THR A 99 -2.08 4.01 11.95
CA THR A 99 -0.64 3.65 11.95
C THR A 99 -0.48 2.30 12.62
#